data_AF-A0A2V6L6I4-F1
#
_entry.id   AF-A0A2V6L6I4-F1
#
_cell.length_a   1.000
_cell.length_b   1.000
_cell.length_c   1.000
_cell.angle_alpha   90.00
_cell.angle_beta   90.00
_cell.angle_gamma   90.00
#
_symmetry.space_group_name_H-M   'P 1'
#
loop_
_entity.id
_entity.type
_entity.pdbx_description
1 polymer ?
#
loop_
_entity_poly.entity_id
_entity_poly.type
_entity_poly.pdbx_seq_one_letter_code
_entity_poly.pdbx_strand_id
1 'polypeptide(L)' 'NARIGDGVVITPEGKSQNLDAENYFIRDGIVVVPKNAVIPAGFWI' A
#
# COMPACT_ATOMS: atom_id res chain seq x y z
N ASN A 1 -11.96 1.17 7.90
CA ASN A 1 -11.46 -0.21 7.81
C ASN A 1 -10.88 -0.38 6.43
N ALA A 2 -9.65 -0.86 6.30
CA ALA A 2 -9.09 -1.31 5.03
C ALA A 2 -9.31 -2.83 4.90
N ARG A 3 -9.31 -3.34 3.68
CA ARG A 3 -9.39 -4.79 3.40
C ARG A 3 -8.07 -5.23 2.78
N ILE A 4 -7.29 -6.02 3.51
CA ILE A 4 -6.00 -6.54 3.06
C ILE A 4 -6.18 -8.04 2.79
N GLY A 5 -5.91 -8.46 1.56
CA GLY A 5 -5.93 -9.86 1.16
C GLY A 5 -4.79 -10.68 1.76
N ASP A 6 -4.88 -12.00 1.62
CA ASP A 6 -3.83 -12.92 2.09
C ASP A 6 -2.53 -12.76 1.28
N GLY A 7 -1.39 -12.96 1.93
CA GLY A 7 -0.07 -12.88 1.28
C GLY A 7 0.34 -11.49 0.77
N VAL A 8 -0.32 -10.42 1.23
CA VAL A 8 0.07 -9.04 0.88
C VAL A 8 1.38 -8.65 1.56
N VAL A 9 2.28 -8.03 0.81
CA VAL A 9 3.52 -7.44 1.31
C VAL A 9 3.40 -5.92 1.22
N ILE A 10 3.62 -5.22 2.34
CA ILE A 10 3.59 -3.76 2.41
C ILE A 10 4.99 -3.26 2.72
N THR A 11 5.71 -2.75 1.73
CA THR A 11 7.07 -2.24 1.91
C THR A 11 7.37 -1.01 1.04
N PRO A 12 7.96 0.06 1.60
CA PRO A 12 8.43 1.18 0.82
C PRO A 12 9.72 0.86 0.02
N GLU A 13 10.33 -0.30 0.25
CA GLU A 13 11.57 -0.70 -0.42
C GLU A 13 11.43 -0.73 -1.94
N GLY A 14 12.42 -0.15 -2.62
CA GLY A 14 12.46 -0.06 -4.08
C GLY A 14 11.51 0.97 -4.69
N LYS A 15 10.78 1.76 -3.89
CA LYS A 15 9.80 2.75 -4.36
C LYS A 15 10.23 4.17 -4.05
N SER A 16 9.65 5.13 -4.77
CA SER A 16 9.82 6.56 -4.51
C SER A 16 9.36 6.91 -3.09
N GLN A 17 10.06 7.84 -2.44
CA GLN A 17 9.69 8.34 -1.11
C GLN A 17 8.30 8.98 -1.09
N ASN A 18 7.87 9.51 -2.24
CA ASN A 18 6.53 10.05 -2.45
C ASN A 18 5.93 9.40 -3.71
N LEU A 19 4.85 8.66 -3.53
CA LEU A 19 4.16 7.93 -4.59
C LEU A 19 2.65 7.97 -4.34
N ASP A 20 1.89 8.22 -5.41
CA ASP A 20 0.44 8.17 -5.41
C ASP A 20 -0.03 7.02 -6.28
N ALA A 21 -0.62 6.01 -5.63
CA ALA A 21 -1.30 4.91 -6.29
C ALA A 21 -2.80 4.97 -6.01
N GLU A 22 -3.54 4.10 -6.68
CA GLU A 22 -5.01 4.07 -6.59
C GLU A 22 -5.51 3.70 -5.19
N ASN A 23 -4.85 2.76 -4.51
CA ASN A 23 -5.30 2.19 -3.25
C ASN A 23 -4.30 2.34 -2.08
N TYR A 24 -3.18 3.04 -2.31
CA TYR A 24 -2.18 3.35 -1.30
C TYR A 24 -1.38 4.59 -1.69
N PHE A 25 -0.75 5.21 -0.70
CA PHE A 25 0.15 6.34 -0.90
C PHE A 25 1.46 6.05 -0.19
N ILE A 26 2.57 6.58 -0.69
CA ILE A 26 3.83 6.66 0.04
C ILE A 26 4.09 8.13 0.33
N ARG A 27 4.37 8.44 1.60
CA ARG A 27 4.74 9.77 2.09
C ARG A 27 5.95 9.66 2.98
N ASP A 28 7.07 10.24 2.56
CA ASP A 28 8.35 10.16 3.26
C ASP A 28 8.75 8.70 3.62
N GLY A 29 8.46 7.75 2.72
CA GLY A 29 8.71 6.33 2.95
C GLY A 29 7.70 5.62 3.86
N ILE A 30 6.66 6.29 4.33
CA ILE A 30 5.54 5.69 5.07
C ILE A 30 4.46 5.27 4.07
N VAL A 31 4.12 3.99 4.08
CA VAL A 31 2.99 3.49 3.29
C VAL A 31 1.68 3.77 4.03
N VAL A 32 0.78 4.47 3.37
CA VAL A 32 -0.55 4.85 3.86
C VAL A 32 -1.61 4.11 3.04
N VAL A 33 -2.38 3.24 3.70
CA VAL A 33 -3.55 2.59 3.11
C VAL A 33 -4.82 3.30 3.60
N PRO A 34 -5.57 4.00 2.73
CA PRO A 34 -6.71 4.80 3.15
C PRO A 34 -7.88 3.94 3.61
N LYS A 35 -8.80 4.56 4.35
CA LYS A 35 -10.04 3.92 4.80
C LYS A 35 -10.83 3.43 3.58
N ASN A 36 -11.37 2.22 3.68
CA ASN A 36 -12.14 1.52 2.65
C ASN A 36 -11.35 1.06 1.42
N ALA A 37 -10.02 1.23 1.40
CA ALA A 37 -9.17 0.63 0.38
C ALA A 37 -9.24 -0.90 0.42
N VAL A 38 -9.10 -1.51 -0.76
CA VAL A 38 -9.03 -2.95 -0.94
C VAL A 38 -7.71 -3.30 -1.61
N ILE A 39 -6.89 -4.06 -0.90
CA ILE A 39 -5.63 -4.59 -1.42
C ILE A 39 -5.84 -6.08 -1.72
N PRO A 40 -5.72 -6.50 -2.99
CA PRO A 40 -5.97 -7.90 -3.38
C PRO A 40 -4.91 -8.84 -2.80
N ALA A 41 -5.22 -10.13 -2.73
CA ALA A 41 -4.29 -11.15 -2.25
C ALA A 41 -3.03 -11.23 -3.15
N GLY A 42 -1.88 -11.48 -2.53
CA GLY A 42 -0.58 -11.57 -3.22
C GLY A 42 -0.05 -10.25 -3.79
N PHE A 43 -0.67 -9.11 -3.43
CA PHE A 43 -0.23 -7.81 -3.91
C PHE A 43 1.02 -7.32 -3.17
N TRP A 44 1.93 -6.67 -3.91
CA TRP A 44 3.14 -6.07 -3.36
C TRP A 44 3.03 -4.55 -3.43
N ILE A 45 2.86 -3.93 -2.26
CA ILE A 45 2.84 -2.48 -2.06
C ILE A 45 4.22 -1.95 -1.73
#